data_AF-L1QNP1-F1
#
_entry.id   AF-L1QNP1-F1
#
_cell.length_a   1.000
_cell.length_b   1.000
_cell.length_c   1.000
_cell.angle_alpha   90.00
_cell.angle_beta   90.00
_cell.angle_gamma   90.00
#
_symmetry.space_group_name_H-M   'P 1'
#
loop_
_entity.id
_entity.type
_entity.pdbx_description
1 polymer ?
#
loop_
_entity_poly.entity_id
_entity_poly.type
_entity_poly.pdbx_seq_one_letter_code
_entity_poly.pdbx_strand_id
1 'polypeptide(L)' 'MKKKEELNIMANIKIIEELKANLLCIIGEFFSLLTKGTNIAQDAILNCISGAILILYVLAQKLGYSCAEVDDDMRKK' A
#
# COMPACT_ATOMS: atom_id res chain seq x y z
N MET A 1 27.62 6.44 16.67
CA MET A 1 26.39 5.62 16.57
C MET A 1 25.15 6.40 16.09
N LYS A 2 24.95 7.68 16.48
CA LYS A 2 23.77 8.50 16.12
C LYS A 2 23.43 8.65 14.62
N LYS A 3 24.43 8.76 13.74
CA LYS A 3 24.23 9.01 12.30
C LYS A 3 23.46 7.89 11.57
N LYS A 4 23.58 6.64 12.04
CA LYS A 4 22.98 5.46 11.38
C LYS A 4 21.49 5.32 11.71
N GLU A 5 21.07 5.73 12.90
CA GLU A 5 19.67 5.74 13.33
C GLU A 5 18.88 6.87 12.66
N GLU A 6 19.45 8.07 12.57
CA GLU A 6 18.84 9.19 11.82
C GLU A 6 18.65 8.87 10.33
N LEU A 7 19.64 8.22 9.70
CA LEU A 7 19.51 7.74 8.32
C LEU A 7 18.41 6.69 8.17
N ASN A 8 18.22 5.82 9.15
CA ASN A 8 17.14 4.81 9.15
C ASN A 8 15.76 5.46 9.28
N ILE A 9 15.62 6.48 10.14
CA ILE A 9 14.37 7.22 10.31
C ILE A 9 14.03 7.99 9.03
N MET A 10 15.01 8.71 8.46
CA MET A 10 14.81 9.50 7.25
C MET A 10 14.55 8.62 6.01
N ALA A 11 15.19 7.45 5.93
CA ALA A 11 14.91 6.45 4.89
C ALA A 11 13.50 5.89 5.01
N ASN A 12 13.02 5.60 6.22
CA ASN A 12 11.65 5.16 6.44
C ASN A 12 10.64 6.25 6.05
N ILE A 13 10.89 7.53 6.37
CA ILE A 13 10.01 8.64 5.96
C ILE A 13 9.93 8.72 4.43
N LYS A 14 11.07 8.69 3.74
CA LYS A 14 11.08 8.74 2.26
C LYS A 14 10.29 7.58 1.65
N ILE A 15 10.50 6.36 2.16
CA ILE A 15 9.76 5.18 1.69
C ILE A 15 8.27 5.31 1.98
N ILE A 16 7.87 5.85 3.14
CA ILE A 16 6.47 6.10 3.48
C ILE A 16 5.83 7.09 2.51
N GLU A 17 6.51 8.19 2.18
CA GLU A 17 6.01 9.16 1.19
C GLU A 17 5.84 8.52 -0.20
N GLU A 18 6.80 7.72 -0.65
CA GLU A 18 6.71 6.98 -1.91
C GLU A 18 5.54 5.97 -1.90
N LEU A 19 5.36 5.22 -0.81
CA LEU A 19 4.24 4.28 -0.66
C LEU A 19 2.88 4.99 -0.68
N LYS A 20 2.75 6.16 -0.04
CA LYS A 20 1.53 6.97 -0.10
C LYS A 20 1.23 7.44 -1.52
N ALA A 21 2.24 7.92 -2.26
CA ALA A 21 2.06 8.33 -3.65
C ALA A 21 1.63 7.15 -4.53
N ASN A 22 2.28 5.98 -4.37
CA ASN A 22 1.91 4.77 -5.11
C ASN A 22 0.49 4.30 -4.77
N LEU A 23 0.05 4.41 -3.52
CA LEU A 23 -1.32 4.10 -3.12
C LEU A 23 -2.32 5.01 -3.85
N LEU A 24 -2.07 6.32 -3.90
CA LEU A 24 -2.93 7.25 -4.63
C LEU A 24 -3.00 6.94 -6.13
N CYS A 25 -1.86 6.58 -6.75
CA CYS A 25 -1.83 6.17 -8.16
C CYS A 25 -2.69 4.93 -8.40
N ILE A 26 -2.53 3.88 -7.59
CA ILE A 26 -3.31 2.65 -7.71
C ILE A 26 -4.81 2.91 -7.51
N ILE A 27 -5.20 3.76 -6.56
CA ILE A 27 -6.61 4.11 -6.35
C ILE A 27 -7.17 4.89 -7.56
N GLY A 28 -6.37 5.77 -8.17
CA GLY A 28 -6.75 6.48 -9.40
C GLY A 28 -6.94 5.52 -10.59
N GLU A 29 -6.05 4.54 -10.74
CA GLU A 29 -6.19 3.48 -11.74
C GLU A 29 -7.42 2.61 -11.49
N PHE A 30 -7.66 2.22 -10.24
CA PHE A 30 -8.83 1.45 -9.84
C PHE A 30 -10.13 2.17 -10.22
N PHE A 31 -10.22 3.45 -9.90
CA PHE A 31 -11.36 4.30 -10.27
C PHE A 31 -11.55 4.32 -11.80
N SER A 32 -10.49 4.56 -12.56
CA SER A 32 -10.52 4.57 -14.03
C SER A 32 -10.96 3.23 -14.62
N LEU A 33 -10.45 2.11 -14.09
CA LEU A 33 -10.81 0.77 -14.55
C LEU A 33 -12.30 0.47 -14.35
N LEU A 34 -12.87 0.88 -13.22
CA LEU A 34 -14.30 0.69 -12.94
C LEU A 34 -15.21 1.52 -13.85
N THR A 35 -14.70 2.54 -14.54
CA THR A 35 -15.46 3.29 -15.55
C THR A 35 -15.45 2.65 -16.94
N LYS A 36 -14.61 1.64 -17.18
CA LYS A 36 -14.44 0.98 -18.48
C LYS A 36 -15.21 -0.35 -18.49
N GLY A 37 -15.86 -0.67 -19.61
CA GLY A 37 -16.74 -1.85 -19.75
C GLY A 37 -16.09 -3.21 -19.39
N THR A 38 -16.93 -4.17 -19.06
CA THR A 38 -16.66 -5.31 -18.16
C THR A 38 -15.65 -6.38 -18.64
N ASN A 39 -15.40 -6.53 -19.94
CA ASN A 39 -14.73 -7.74 -20.45
C ASN A 39 -13.19 -7.70 -20.45
N ILE A 40 -12.58 -6.50 -20.45
CA ILE A 40 -11.11 -6.32 -20.37
C ILE A 40 -10.69 -5.94 -18.93
N ALA A 41 -11.66 -5.57 -18.09
CA ALA A 41 -11.40 -4.98 -16.77
C ALA A 41 -11.19 -6.01 -15.65
N GLN A 42 -11.64 -7.27 -15.77
CA GLN A 42 -11.63 -8.21 -14.64
C GLN A 42 -10.22 -8.49 -14.07
N ASP A 43 -9.27 -8.88 -14.91
CA ASP A 43 -7.89 -9.15 -14.46
C ASP A 43 -7.18 -7.87 -14.01
N ALA A 44 -7.47 -6.75 -14.68
CA ALA A 44 -6.92 -5.45 -14.31
C ALA A 44 -7.44 -4.99 -12.93
N ILE A 45 -8.72 -5.22 -12.63
CA ILE A 45 -9.34 -4.93 -11.34
C ILE A 45 -8.70 -5.78 -10.24
N LEU A 46 -8.56 -7.09 -10.47
CA LEU A 46 -7.96 -8.00 -9.49
C LEU A 46 -6.50 -7.60 -9.18
N ASN A 47 -5.72 -7.28 -10.21
CA ASN A 47 -4.34 -6.83 -10.06
C ASN A 47 -4.27 -5.50 -9.30
N CYS A 48 -5.18 -4.56 -9.59
CA CYS A 48 -5.23 -3.26 -8.93
C CYS A 48 -5.55 -3.40 -7.43
N ILE A 49 -6.56 -4.22 -7.08
CA ILE A 49 -6.92 -4.53 -5.69
C ILE A 49 -5.74 -5.20 -4.96
N SER A 50 -5.13 -6.20 -5.58
CA SER A 50 -3.99 -6.92 -5.00
C SER A 50 -2.80 -5.99 -4.75
N GLY A 51 -2.51 -5.09 -5.70
CA GLY A 51 -1.47 -4.08 -5.57
C GLY A 51 -1.74 -3.09 -4.43
N ALA A 52 -2.99 -2.62 -4.28
CA ALA A 52 -3.38 -1.74 -3.18
C ALA A 52 -3.15 -2.39 -1.82
N ILE A 53 -3.59 -3.65 -1.66
CA ILE A 53 -3.42 -4.42 -0.43
C ILE A 53 -1.93 -4.61 -0.11
N LEU A 54 -1.11 -4.94 -1.10
CA LEU A 54 0.34 -5.10 -0.92
C LEU A 54 0.98 -3.79 -0.43
N ILE A 55 0.65 -2.65 -1.03
CA ILE A 55 1.17 -1.34 -0.60
C ILE A 55 0.77 -1.06 0.85
N LEU A 56 -0.48 -1.34 1.23
CA LEU A 56 -0.96 -1.14 2.60
C LEU A 56 -0.21 -2.01 3.62
N TYR A 57 0.11 -3.27 3.29
CA TYR A 57 0.94 -4.11 4.16
C TYR A 57 2.37 -3.60 4.30
N VAL A 58 3.00 -3.17 3.20
CA VAL A 58 4.35 -2.59 3.26
C VAL A 58 4.33 -1.29 4.08
N LEU A 59 3.30 -0.45 3.90
CA LEU A 59 3.13 0.78 4.66
C LEU A 59 2.95 0.48 6.16
N ALA A 60 2.15 -0.52 6.51
CA ALA A 60 1.98 -0.97 7.90
C ALA A 60 3.33 -1.35 8.53
N GLN A 61 4.15 -2.14 7.84
CA GLN A 61 5.49 -2.51 8.31
C GLN A 61 6.40 -1.30 8.51
N LYS A 62 6.33 -0.29 7.63
CA LYS A 62 7.11 0.96 7.78
C LYS A 62 6.61 1.85 8.92
N LEU A 63 5.34 1.72 9.30
CA LEU A 63 4.73 2.40 10.44
C LEU A 63 4.90 1.64 11.77
N GLY A 64 5.49 0.44 11.75
CA GLY A 64 5.76 -0.36 12.94
C GLY A 64 4.74 -1.45 13.26
N TYR A 65 3.82 -1.76 12.34
CA TYR A 65 2.84 -2.83 12.49
C TYR A 65 3.21 -4.03 11.62
N SER A 66 3.10 -5.23 12.17
CA SER A 66 3.23 -6.47 11.40
C SER A 66 1.97 -6.74 10.56
N CYS A 67 2.09 -7.54 9.49
CA CYS A 67 0.93 -7.96 8.71
C CYS A 67 -0.08 -8.76 9.54
N ALA A 68 0.40 -9.54 10.53
CA ALA A 68 -0.46 -10.30 11.42
C ALA A 68 -1.33 -9.38 12.30
N GLU A 69 -0.77 -8.27 12.81
CA GLU A 69 -1.54 -7.28 13.56
C GLU A 69 -2.64 -6.63 12.70
N VAL A 70 -2.35 -6.37 11.42
CA VAL A 70 -3.34 -5.86 10.47
C VAL A 70 -4.44 -6.90 10.22
N ASP A 71 -4.07 -8.16 9.97
CA ASP A 71 -5.03 -9.25 9.78
C ASP A 71 -5.92 -9.47 11.01
N ASP A 72 -5.35 -9.37 12.21
CA ASP A 72 -6.06 -9.52 13.47
C ASP A 72 -6.99 -8.34 13.75
N ASP A 73 -6.63 -7.11 13.36
CA ASP A 73 -7.54 -5.96 13.41
C ASP A 73 -8.70 -6.15 12.42
N MET A 74 -8.43 -6.62 11.20
CA MET A 74 -9.45 -6.90 10.20
C MET A 74 -10.46 -7.95 10.67
N ARG A 75 -10.01 -9.00 11.34
CA ARG A 75 -10.87 -10.07 11.88
C ARG A 75 -11.83 -9.60 12.99
N LYS A 76 -11.57 -8.45 13.62
CA LYS A 76 -12.40 -7.91 14.71
C LYS A 76 -13.55 -7.03 14.22
N LYS A 77 -13.57 -6.66 12.94
CA LYS A 77 -14.61 -5.84 12.31
C LYS A 77 -15.70 -6.71 11.71
#